data_AF-A0A2S3U9Q2-F1
#
_entry.id   AF-A0A2S3U9Q2-F1
#
_cell.length_a   1.000
_cell.length_b   1.000
_cell.length_c   1.000
_cell.angle_alpha   90.00
_cell.angle_beta   90.00
_cell.angle_gamma   90.00
#
_symmetry.space_group_name_H-M   'P 1'
#
loop_
_entity.id
_entity.type
_entity.pdbx_description
1 polymer ?
#
loop_
_entity_poly.entity_id
_entity_poly.type
_entity_poly.pdbx_seq_one_letter_code
_entity_poly.pdbx_strand_id
1 'polypeptide(L)'
;MEQLKTDIVVVGAGASGIGAALSAAPENNARVILLEKGNKFGGAGMFGAQGLFAAGSRLQKAVISNYSPKDAYVEMVNYTHIVLIHASQRPLLTNLQIPLTG
;
A
#
# COMPACT_ATOMS: atom_id res chain seq x y z
N MET A 1 -26.02 -11.81 21.83
CA MET A 1 -24.89 -11.30 21.02
C MET A 1 -24.96 -11.97 19.67
N GLU A 2 -24.88 -11.20 18.60
CA GLU A 2 -24.80 -11.73 17.24
C GLU A 2 -23.34 -12.11 16.95
N GLN A 3 -23.12 -13.29 16.35
CA GLN A 3 -21.80 -13.77 15.95
C GLN A 3 -21.76 -13.90 14.44
N LEU A 4 -20.82 -13.20 13.81
CA LEU A 4 -20.57 -13.31 12.38
C LEU A 4 -19.39 -14.26 12.14
N LYS A 5 -19.56 -15.21 11.22
CA LYS A 5 -18.51 -16.18 10.84
C LYS A 5 -18.03 -15.89 9.43
N THR A 6 -16.72 -15.65 9.30
CA THR A 6 -16.06 -15.33 8.05
C THR A 6 -14.66 -15.93 8.04
N ASP A 7 -14.00 -15.93 6.88
CA ASP A 7 -12.66 -16.48 6.74
C ASP A 7 -11.62 -15.36 6.94
N ILE A 8 -11.94 -14.13 6.52
CA ILE A 8 -11.10 -12.94 6.68
C ILE A 8 -11.92 -11.78 7.24
N VAL A 9 -11.37 -11.05 8.22
CA VAL A 9 -11.91 -9.78 8.72
C VAL A 9 -10.95 -8.66 8.37
N VAL A 10 -11.45 -7.63 7.69
CA VAL A 10 -10.71 -6.40 7.38
C VAL A 10 -11.26 -5.27 8.26
N VAL A 11 -10.37 -4.58 8.96
CA VAL A 11 -10.73 -3.49 9.88
C VAL A 11 -10.34 -2.14 9.27
N GLY A 12 -11.32 -1.27 9.12
CA GLY A 12 -11.20 0.06 8.53
C GLY A 12 -11.63 0.07 7.06
N ALA A 13 -12.75 0.72 6.75
CA ALA A 13 -13.27 0.85 5.39
C ALA A 13 -12.69 2.06 4.65
N GLY A 14 -11.39 2.34 4.82
CA GLY A 14 -10.66 3.30 3.99
C GLY A 14 -10.30 2.72 2.61
N ALA A 15 -9.65 3.52 1.77
CA ALA A 15 -9.23 3.08 0.43
C ALA A 15 -8.42 1.76 0.45
N SER A 16 -7.50 1.62 1.40
CA SER A 16 -6.69 0.40 1.57
C SER A 16 -7.52 -0.79 2.04
N GLY A 17 -8.42 -0.62 3.01
CA GLY A 17 -9.24 -1.72 3.53
C GLY A 17 -10.29 -2.21 2.53
N ILE A 18 -10.90 -1.30 1.77
CA ILE A 18 -11.78 -1.66 0.65
C ILE A 18 -11.00 -2.43 -0.41
N GLY A 19 -9.80 -1.96 -0.78
CA GLY A 19 -8.92 -2.66 -1.74
C GLY A 19 -8.54 -4.06 -1.25
N ALA A 20 -8.14 -4.19 0.01
CA ALA A 20 -7.79 -5.47 0.62
C ALA A 20 -8.97 -6.45 0.64
N ALA A 21 -10.17 -5.98 1.04
CA ALA A 21 -11.36 -6.83 1.07
C ALA A 21 -11.76 -7.32 -0.33
N LEU A 22 -11.68 -6.44 -1.33
CA LEU A 22 -12.02 -6.78 -2.72
C LEU A 22 -11.00 -7.75 -3.34
N SER A 23 -9.70 -7.56 -3.08
CA SER A 23 -8.66 -8.46 -3.57
C SER A 23 -8.70 -9.82 -2.88
N ALA A 24 -9.11 -9.89 -1.61
CA ALA A 24 -9.17 -11.14 -0.85
C ALA A 24 -10.39 -12.00 -1.16
N ALA A 25 -11.51 -11.41 -1.58
CA ALA A 25 -12.74 -12.15 -1.90
C ALA A 25 -12.59 -13.22 -3.00
N PRO A 26 -11.93 -12.97 -4.16
CA PRO A 26 -11.75 -13.97 -5.20
C PRO A 26 -10.70 -15.03 -4.82
N GLU A 27 -9.79 -14.73 -3.89
CA GLU A 27 -8.78 -15.68 -3.42
C GLU A 27 -9.47 -16.81 -2.66
N ASN A 28 -9.47 -18.01 -3.23
CA ASN A 28 -10.11 -19.21 -2.68
C ASN A 28 -11.59 -19.04 -2.32
N ASN A 29 -12.28 -18.10 -2.97
CA ASN A 29 -13.69 -17.77 -2.71
C ASN A 29 -13.95 -17.44 -1.22
N ALA A 30 -13.00 -16.76 -0.57
CA ALA A 30 -13.03 -16.45 0.84
C ALA A 30 -14.20 -15.52 1.19
N ARG A 31 -14.88 -15.79 2.32
CA ARG A 31 -15.84 -14.86 2.89
C ARG A 31 -15.07 -13.78 3.65
N VAL A 32 -15.35 -12.52 3.29
CA VAL A 32 -14.68 -11.36 3.86
C VAL A 32 -15.70 -10.44 4.52
N ILE A 33 -15.44 -10.05 5.77
CA ILE A 33 -16.19 -8.99 6.47
C ILE A 33 -15.31 -7.75 6.55
N LEU A 34 -15.81 -6.62 6.05
CA LEU A 34 -15.18 -5.31 6.19
C LEU A 34 -15.89 -4.51 7.28
N LEU A 35 -15.13 -4.06 8.28
CA LEU A 35 -15.64 -3.30 9.41
C LEU A 35 -15.23 -1.83 9.32
N GLU A 36 -16.15 -0.93 9.65
CA GLU A 36 -15.89 0.49 9.82
C GLU A 36 -16.48 0.93 11.16
N LYS A 37 -15.71 1.70 11.94
CA LYS A 37 -16.18 2.25 13.21
C LYS A 37 -17.14 3.43 12.97
N GLY A 38 -16.88 4.22 11.94
CA GLY A 38 -17.69 5.37 11.58
C GLY A 38 -19.03 4.99 10.95
N ASN A 39 -19.89 6.00 10.76
CA ASN A 39 -21.16 5.85 10.04
C ASN A 39 -20.99 5.97 8.51
N LYS A 40 -19.76 6.17 8.02
CA LYS A 40 -19.41 6.32 6.60
C LYS A 40 -18.12 5.57 6.32
N PHE A 41 -18.10 4.81 5.23
CA PHE A 41 -16.88 4.25 4.66
C PHE A 41 -16.07 5.34 3.95
N GLY A 42 -14.81 5.05 3.63
CA GLY A 42 -13.94 5.86 2.77
C GLY A 42 -12.80 6.58 3.49
N GLY A 43 -12.95 6.87 4.79
CA GLY A 43 -11.90 7.44 5.63
C GLY A 43 -11.26 8.72 5.05
N ALA A 44 -9.96 8.93 5.29
CA ALA A 44 -9.21 10.07 4.72
C ALA A 44 -9.17 10.06 3.18
N GLY A 45 -9.37 8.89 2.56
CA GLY A 45 -9.43 8.74 1.11
C GLY A 45 -10.58 9.52 0.46
N MET A 46 -11.66 9.83 1.20
CA MET A 46 -12.76 10.66 0.70
C MET A 46 -12.43 12.15 0.60
N PHE A 47 -11.48 12.65 1.40
CA PHE A 47 -11.33 14.09 1.62
C PHE A 47 -10.01 14.68 1.14
N GLY A 48 -9.07 13.87 0.61
CA GLY A 48 -7.69 14.33 0.39
C GLY A 48 -7.00 13.85 -0.88
N ALA A 49 -7.63 13.03 -1.73
CA ALA A 49 -6.99 12.56 -2.95
C ALA A 49 -7.33 13.49 -4.14
N GLN A 50 -6.35 14.28 -4.60
CA GLN A 50 -6.42 14.98 -5.89
C GLN A 50 -6.29 14.04 -7.10
N GLY A 51 -6.08 12.75 -6.83
CA GLY A 51 -5.94 11.70 -7.83
C GLY A 51 -5.13 10.52 -7.30
N LEU A 52 -5.07 9.45 -8.09
CA LEU A 52 -4.18 8.31 -7.83
C LEU A 52 -2.92 8.45 -8.68
N PHE A 53 -1.76 8.42 -8.02
CA PHE A 53 -0.49 8.42 -8.72
C PHE A 53 -0.19 7.03 -9.31
N ALA A 54 0.08 6.97 -10.62
CA ALA A 54 0.39 5.73 -11.34
C ALA A 54 1.41 5.96 -12.47
N ALA A 55 2.69 5.92 -12.11
CA ALA A 55 3.80 6.02 -13.05
C ALA A 55 3.86 4.82 -14.02
N GLY A 56 4.16 5.07 -15.29
CA GLY A 56 4.12 4.10 -16.37
C GLY A 56 2.72 3.64 -16.82
N SER A 57 1.64 4.20 -16.27
CA SER A 57 0.28 3.77 -16.57
C SER A 57 -0.13 4.09 -18.01
N ARG A 58 -1.11 3.33 -18.54
CA ARG A 58 -1.68 3.59 -19.87
C ARG A 58 -2.22 5.02 -19.99
N LEU A 59 -2.89 5.51 -18.94
CA LEU A 59 -3.46 6.86 -18.91
C LEU A 59 -2.37 7.93 -18.89
N GLN A 60 -1.30 7.73 -18.12
CA GLN A 60 -0.16 8.63 -18.15
C GLN A 60 0.46 8.68 -19.54
N LYS A 61 0.78 7.52 -20.14
CA LYS A 61 1.39 7.41 -21.46
C LYS A 61 0.57 8.06 -22.58
N ALA A 62 -0.75 8.11 -22.42
CA ALA A 62 -1.65 8.76 -23.36
C ALA A 62 -1.55 10.30 -23.35
N VAL A 63 -0.98 10.90 -22.29
CA VAL A 63 -0.88 12.36 -22.12
C VAL A 63 0.58 12.84 -22.05
N ILE A 64 1.48 12.04 -21.46
CA ILE A 64 2.90 12.31 -21.24
C ILE A 64 3.69 11.01 -21.44
N SER A 65 4.63 11.00 -22.39
CA SER A 65 5.26 9.76 -22.89
C SER A 65 6.37 9.18 -21.99
N ASN A 66 7.08 9.98 -21.19
CA ASN A 66 8.45 9.62 -20.77
C ASN A 66 8.73 9.56 -19.26
N TYR A 67 7.72 9.32 -18.41
CA TYR A 67 7.95 9.17 -16.96
C TYR A 67 7.71 7.72 -16.51
N SER A 68 8.76 7.09 -15.99
CA SER A 68 8.77 5.66 -15.65
C SER A 68 8.58 5.42 -14.14
N PRO A 69 8.21 4.18 -13.73
CA PRO A 69 8.22 3.78 -12.32
C PRO A 69 9.58 3.95 -11.64
N LYS A 70 10.68 3.83 -12.39
CA LYS A 70 12.04 4.04 -11.86
C LYS A 70 12.28 5.50 -11.51
N ASP A 71 11.80 6.42 -12.35
CA ASP A 71 11.94 7.86 -12.11
C ASP A 71 11.17 8.24 -10.84
N ALA A 72 9.93 7.74 -10.70
CA ALA A 72 9.11 7.90 -9.50
C ALA A 72 9.79 7.38 -8.23
N TYR A 73 10.42 6.20 -8.32
CA TYR A 73 11.14 5.61 -7.19
C TYR A 73 12.32 6.48 -6.75
N VAL A 74 13.16 6.93 -7.70
CA VAL A 74 14.33 7.78 -7.41
C VAL A 74 13.89 9.11 -6.80
N GLU A 75 12.85 9.74 -7.33
CA GLU A 75 12.29 10.99 -6.82
C GLU A 75 11.76 10.83 -5.38
N MET A 76 10.95 9.81 -5.12
CA MET A 76 10.39 9.54 -3.79
C MET A 76 11.48 9.27 -2.74
N VAL A 77 12.51 8.51 -3.12
CA VAL A 77 13.62 8.15 -2.23
C VAL A 77 14.53 9.35 -1.93
N ASN A 78 14.75 10.23 -2.91
CA ASN A 78 15.49 11.49 -2.71
C ASN A 78 14.70 12.49 -1.86
N TYR A 79 13.39 12.62 -2.09
CA TYR A 79 12.51 13.54 -1.36
C TYR A 79 12.34 13.14 0.12
N THR A 80 12.19 11.85 0.41
CA THR A 80 11.91 11.35 1.77
C THR A 80 13.19 11.18 2.61
N HIS A 81 14.35 11.66 2.14
CA HIS A 81 15.65 11.55 2.80
C HIS A 81 16.08 10.11 3.18
N ILE A 82 15.48 9.07 2.58
CA ILE A 82 15.80 7.66 2.88
C ILE A 82 17.28 7.36 2.56
N VAL A 83 17.84 7.98 1.52
CA VAL A 83 19.27 7.86 1.18
C VAL A 83 20.18 8.44 2.26
N LEU A 84 19.77 9.50 2.96
CA LEU A 84 20.56 10.09 4.05
C LEU A 84 20.63 9.13 5.25
N ILE A 85 19.52 8.46 5.58
CA ILE A 85 19.48 7.46 6.65
C ILE A 85 20.26 6.20 6.24
N HIS A 86 20.11 5.72 5.00
CA HIS A 86 20.79 4.51 4.51
C HIS A 86 22.31 4.72 4.29
N ALA A 87 22.75 5.95 3.97
CA ALA A 87 24.17 6.30 3.91
C ALA A 87 24.79 6.41 5.31
N SER A 88 24.03 6.91 6.29
CA SER A 88 24.47 6.98 7.69
C SER A 88 24.54 5.60 8.39
N GLN A 89 23.72 4.63 7.98
CA GLN A 89 23.59 3.32 8.63
C GLN A 89 24.40 2.20 7.95
N ARG A 90 24.98 2.46 6.78
CA ARG A 90 25.77 1.48 6.01
C ARG A 90 26.98 0.88 6.76
N PRO A 91 27.70 1.62 7.63
CA PRO A 91 28.77 1.03 8.46
C PRO A 91 28.25 0.07 9.55
N LEU A 92 26.98 0.19 9.94
CA LEU A 92 26.41 -0.53 11.09
C LEU A 92 25.82 -1.90 10.70
N LEU A 93 25.47 -2.09 9.42
CA LEU A 93 24.84 -3.32 8.92
C LEU A 93 25.85 -4.39 8.44
N THR A 94 27.11 -4.01 8.21
CA THR A 94 28.18 -4.95 7.80
C THR A 94 28.58 -5.97 8.88
N ASN A 95 28.13 -5.80 10.12
CA ASN A 95 28.55 -6.61 11.28
C ASN A 95 27.46 -7.52 11.87
N LEU A 96 26.30 -7.68 11.21
CA LEU A 96 25.25 -8.58 11.72
C LEU A 96 24.78 -9.55 10.63
N GLN A 97 25.58 -10.60 10.39
CA GLN A 97 25.06 -11.85 9.82
C GLN A 97 24.08 -12.48 10.82
N ILE A 98 22.85 -12.77 10.40
CA ILE A 98 22.00 -13.75 11.10
C ILE A 98 21.50 -14.75 10.03
N PRO A 99 21.63 -16.07 10.24
CA PRO A 99 21.44 -17.07 9.20
C PRO A 99 19.96 -17.35 9.00
N LEU A 100 19.53 -17.34 7.74
CA LEU A 100 18.21 -17.84 7.33
C LEU A 100 18.32 -19.35 7.17
N THR A 101 17.84 -20.12 8.15
CA THR A 101 17.57 -21.55 7.99
C THR A 101 16.10 -21.76 7.67
N GLY A 102 15.85 -22.45 6.56
CA GLY A 102 14.54 -22.86 6.07
C GLY A 102 14.61 -23.07 4.57
#